data_AF-A0A5C6G2H0-F1
#
_entry.id   AF-A0A5C6G2H0-F1
#
_cell.length_a   1.000
_cell.length_b   1.000
_cell.length_c   1.000
_cell.angle_alpha   90.00
_cell.angle_beta   90.00
_cell.angle_gamma   90.00
#
_symmetry.space_group_name_H-M   'P 1'
#
loop_
_entity.id
_entity.type
_entity.pdbx_description
1 polymer ?
#
loop_
_entity_poly.entity_id
_entity_poly.type
_entity_poly.pdbx_seq_one_letter_code
_entity_poly.pdbx_strand_id
1 'polypeptide(L)'
;MNQLNDVDFSNEETEKRLLGKLIGFTDYLVDNFFLPLKASTKRTLQPSPAYHSATQSTRAGDQTFVGTIGRLKTLRGDCLQRDRHRCVISRTFDLDQAIERSKKPGDNFRDDDGQALAGESFDSLEVAHILPHSLFKTNSDSELVRFPSLFLYKVSHYSYSQDDSREAALKILNMLDNGIAHLIQGPEIDRPRNALTLTYNLHLLFGDFQIYSEPTGVEPNTYRINTFLSPLTLKNLPVTRTLFLTEARVY
;
A
#
# COMPACT_ATOMS: atom_id res chain seq x y z
N MET A 1 -17.25 -13.04 40.59
CA MET A 1 -15.78 -12.99 40.37
C MET A 1 -15.45 -14.11 39.39
N ASN A 2 -15.30 -13.78 38.10
CA ASN A 2 -14.87 -14.77 37.11
C ASN A 2 -13.38 -15.02 37.32
N GLN A 3 -13.03 -16.20 37.82
CA GLN A 3 -11.66 -16.68 37.77
C GLN A 3 -11.28 -16.82 36.30
N LEU A 4 -10.36 -15.97 35.84
CA LEU A 4 -9.58 -16.26 34.64
C LEU A 4 -8.81 -17.54 34.96
N ASN A 5 -9.29 -18.67 34.44
CA ASN A 5 -8.54 -19.91 34.45
C ASN A 5 -7.28 -19.67 33.63
N ASP A 6 -6.17 -19.42 34.32
CA ASP A 6 -4.88 -19.24 33.69
C ASP A 6 -4.52 -20.53 32.93
N VAL A 7 -3.97 -20.37 31.75
CA VAL A 7 -3.68 -21.52 30.88
C VAL A 7 -2.44 -22.21 31.43
N ASP A 8 -2.62 -23.41 31.98
CA ASP A 8 -1.51 -24.20 32.49
C ASP A 8 -0.67 -24.80 31.35
N PHE A 9 0.46 -24.16 31.06
CA PHE A 9 1.44 -24.62 30.07
C PHE A 9 2.35 -25.74 30.57
N SER A 10 2.28 -26.14 31.86
CA SER A 10 3.06 -27.28 32.37
C SER A 10 2.48 -28.63 31.97
N ASN A 11 1.24 -28.64 31.47
CA ASN A 11 0.61 -29.82 30.89
C ASN A 11 0.99 -29.95 29.40
N GLU A 12 1.80 -30.96 29.08
CA GLU A 12 2.29 -31.27 27.74
C GLU A 12 1.17 -31.45 26.69
N GLU A 13 0.01 -31.99 27.08
CA GLU A 13 -1.13 -32.15 26.18
C GLU A 13 -1.79 -30.79 25.86
N THR A 14 -1.92 -29.93 26.87
CA THR A 14 -2.43 -28.56 26.68
C THR A 14 -1.50 -27.73 25.82
N GLU A 15 -0.20 -27.80 26.08
CA GLU A 15 0.83 -27.12 25.29
C GLU A 15 0.79 -27.56 23.82
N LYS A 16 0.84 -28.88 23.56
CA LYS A 16 0.81 -29.43 22.20
C LYS A 16 -0.46 -29.05 21.44
N ARG A 17 -1.60 -29.04 22.12
CA ARG A 17 -2.88 -28.62 21.52
C ARG A 17 -2.88 -27.14 21.14
N LEU A 18 -2.33 -26.27 21.99
CA LEU A 18 -2.23 -24.83 21.71
C LEU A 18 -1.26 -24.54 20.58
N LEU A 19 -0.10 -25.22 20.57
CA LEU A 19 0.87 -25.11 19.49
C LEU A 19 0.24 -25.51 18.15
N GLY A 20 -0.51 -26.61 18.09
CA GLY A 20 -1.22 -27.03 16.88
C GLY A 20 -2.23 -25.98 16.39
N LYS A 21 -2.97 -25.35 17.31
CA LYS A 21 -3.89 -24.25 16.97
C LYS A 21 -3.16 -23.00 16.48
N LEU A 22 -2.03 -22.67 17.10
CA LEU A 22 -1.21 -21.52 16.71
C LEU A 22 -0.65 -21.71 15.30
N ILE A 23 -0.11 -22.90 15.00
CA ILE A 23 0.37 -23.26 13.65
C ILE A 23 -0.77 -23.12 12.63
N GLY A 24 -1.93 -23.75 12.90
CA GLY A 24 -3.07 -23.66 11.98
C GLY A 24 -3.58 -22.22 11.79
N PHE A 25 -3.49 -21.38 12.83
CA PHE A 25 -3.81 -19.96 12.72
C PHE A 25 -2.76 -19.20 11.90
N THR A 26 -1.47 -19.49 12.06
CA THR A 26 -0.40 -18.92 11.23
C THR A 26 -0.58 -19.29 9.75
N ASP A 27 -0.86 -20.56 9.46
CA ASP A 27 -1.15 -21.02 8.09
C ASP A 27 -2.36 -20.26 7.52
N TYR A 28 -3.42 -20.11 8.31
CA TYR A 28 -4.59 -19.33 7.91
C TYR A 28 -4.26 -17.88 7.57
N LEU A 29 -3.42 -17.19 8.36
CA LEU A 29 -2.98 -15.82 8.07
C LEU A 29 -2.14 -15.75 6.79
N VAL A 30 -1.23 -16.69 6.60
CA VAL A 30 -0.35 -16.71 5.41
C VAL A 30 -1.17 -16.90 4.14
N ASP A 31 -2.03 -17.91 4.12
CA ASP A 31 -2.80 -18.29 2.93
C ASP A 31 -3.88 -17.28 2.57
N ASN A 32 -4.55 -16.71 3.58
CA ASN A 32 -5.74 -15.88 3.35
C ASN A 32 -5.47 -14.38 3.40
N PHE A 33 -4.29 -13.95 3.87
CA PHE A 33 -3.96 -12.53 3.95
C PHE A 33 -2.61 -12.19 3.31
N PHE A 34 -1.51 -12.74 3.80
CA PHE A 34 -0.17 -12.30 3.36
C PHE A 34 0.16 -12.69 1.91
N LEU A 35 -0.16 -13.92 1.49
CA LEU A 35 0.06 -14.35 0.11
C LEU A 35 -0.81 -13.56 -0.89
N PRO A 36 -2.14 -13.41 -0.67
CA PRO A 36 -2.97 -12.55 -1.53
C PRO A 36 -2.51 -11.09 -1.57
N LEU A 37 -2.08 -10.53 -0.42
CA LEU A 37 -1.58 -9.16 -0.32
C LEU A 37 -0.32 -8.98 -1.19
N LYS A 38 0.67 -9.88 -1.07
CA LYS A 38 1.91 -9.86 -1.86
C LYS A 38 1.68 -10.05 -3.36
N ALA A 39 0.72 -10.89 -3.75
CA ALA A 39 0.36 -11.07 -5.16
C ALA A 39 -0.30 -9.83 -5.76
N SER A 40 -0.96 -9.03 -4.93
CA SER A 40 -1.79 -7.89 -5.31
C SER A 40 -1.01 -6.59 -5.44
N THR A 41 -0.01 -6.36 -4.58
CA THR A 41 0.83 -5.14 -4.59
C THR A 41 1.61 -4.94 -5.88
N LYS A 42 1.90 -6.00 -6.65
CA LYS A 42 2.54 -5.90 -7.98
C LYS A 42 1.62 -5.40 -9.09
N ARG A 43 0.30 -5.35 -8.84
CA ARG A 43 -0.72 -5.03 -9.85
C ARG A 43 -1.38 -3.68 -9.63
N THR A 44 -0.82 -2.83 -8.76
CA THR A 44 -1.27 -1.44 -8.61
C THR A 44 -1.22 -0.76 -9.98
N LEU A 45 -2.41 -0.50 -10.54
CA LEU A 45 -2.57 0.17 -11.82
C LEU A 45 -1.93 1.55 -11.72
N GLN A 46 -0.72 1.71 -12.26
CA GLN A 46 -0.18 3.04 -12.49
C GLN A 46 -0.91 3.61 -13.72
N PRO A 47 -1.58 4.76 -13.62
CA PRO A 47 -1.99 5.46 -14.82
C PRO A 47 -0.72 5.95 -15.52
N SER A 48 -0.38 5.33 -16.66
CA SER A 48 0.75 5.76 -17.49
C SER A 48 0.65 7.27 -17.78
N PRO A 49 1.78 8.00 -17.92
CA PRO A 49 1.80 9.44 -18.17
C PRO A 49 1.39 9.82 -19.61
N ALA A 50 0.45 9.08 -20.21
CA ALA A 50 -0.07 9.36 -21.54
C ALA A 50 -1.24 10.35 -21.45
N TYR A 51 -1.02 11.53 -22.02
CA TYR A 51 -1.99 12.58 -22.33
C TYR A 51 -3.04 12.13 -23.36
N HIS A 52 -3.66 10.95 -23.27
CA HIS A 52 -4.66 10.52 -24.26
C HIS A 52 -5.74 9.61 -23.67
N SER A 53 -6.57 10.14 -22.76
CA SER A 53 -7.88 9.53 -22.45
C SER A 53 -8.84 10.56 -21.84
N ALA A 54 -9.03 11.70 -22.51
CA ALA A 54 -9.96 12.74 -22.07
C ALA A 54 -11.36 12.63 -22.72
N THR A 55 -11.69 11.53 -23.39
CA THR A 55 -12.91 11.46 -24.23
C THR A 55 -13.90 10.34 -23.88
N GLN A 56 -13.78 9.67 -22.73
CA GLN A 56 -14.72 8.59 -22.37
C GLN A 56 -15.47 8.79 -21.03
N SER A 57 -15.44 9.98 -20.45
CA SER A 57 -16.06 10.26 -19.14
C SER A 57 -17.45 10.93 -19.19
N THR A 58 -18.06 11.14 -20.36
CA THR A 58 -19.38 11.82 -20.45
C THR A 58 -20.58 10.88 -20.46
N ARG A 59 -20.45 9.59 -20.12
CA ARG A 59 -21.60 8.66 -20.04
C ARG A 59 -21.50 7.65 -18.89
N ALA A 60 -21.50 8.12 -17.65
CA ALA A 60 -21.99 7.35 -16.52
C ALA A 60 -22.28 8.31 -15.36
N GLY A 61 -23.56 8.50 -15.04
CA GLY A 61 -23.97 9.26 -13.86
C GLY A 61 -23.55 8.54 -12.57
N ASP A 62 -23.22 9.34 -11.55
CA ASP A 62 -23.20 9.04 -10.09
C ASP A 62 -23.01 7.59 -9.63
N GLN A 63 -22.04 6.87 -10.21
CA GLN A 63 -21.54 5.61 -9.67
C GLN A 63 -20.05 5.78 -9.36
N THR A 64 -19.72 5.70 -8.08
CA THR A 64 -18.38 5.90 -7.51
C THR A 64 -17.46 4.70 -7.78
N PHE A 65 -17.22 4.37 -9.05
CA PHE A 65 -16.31 3.29 -9.45
C PHE A 65 -14.92 3.50 -8.83
N VAL A 66 -14.39 2.46 -8.19
CA VAL A 66 -13.10 2.47 -7.48
C VAL A 66 -11.99 2.04 -8.44
N GLY A 67 -10.83 2.70 -8.40
CA GLY A 67 -9.73 2.39 -9.32
C GLY A 67 -9.95 2.83 -10.78
N THR A 68 -10.85 3.79 -11.03
CA THR A 68 -10.96 4.42 -12.37
C THR A 68 -9.70 5.22 -12.69
N ILE A 69 -9.35 5.33 -13.97
CA ILE A 69 -8.18 6.13 -14.43
C ILE A 69 -8.22 7.55 -13.87
N GLY A 70 -9.41 8.17 -13.83
CA GLY A 70 -9.61 9.51 -13.26
C GLY A 70 -9.22 9.57 -11.78
N ARG A 71 -9.72 8.64 -10.96
CA ARG A 71 -9.39 8.59 -9.52
C ARG A 71 -7.92 8.29 -9.27
N LEU A 72 -7.32 7.38 -10.03
CA LEU A 72 -5.89 7.06 -9.90
C LEU A 72 -5.01 8.26 -10.27
N LYS A 73 -5.40 9.06 -11.28
CA LYS A 73 -4.71 10.32 -11.59
C LYS A 73 -4.84 11.35 -10.47
N THR A 74 -6.03 11.50 -9.89
CA THR A 74 -6.26 12.38 -8.72
C THR A 74 -5.42 11.93 -7.53
N LEU A 75 -5.49 10.65 -7.15
CA LEU A 75 -4.69 10.06 -6.07
C LEU A 75 -3.20 10.32 -6.29
N ARG A 76 -2.73 10.14 -7.54
CA ARG A 76 -1.34 10.41 -7.88
C ARG A 76 -0.96 11.86 -7.63
N GLY A 77 -1.75 12.81 -8.13
CA GLY A 77 -1.53 14.24 -7.89
C GLY A 77 -1.52 14.58 -6.40
N ASP A 78 -2.51 14.09 -5.65
CA ASP A 78 -2.65 14.33 -4.22
C ASP A 78 -1.45 13.76 -3.42
N CYS A 79 -0.94 12.58 -3.78
CA CYS A 79 0.23 11.98 -3.14
C CYS A 79 1.51 12.75 -3.46
N LEU A 80 1.72 13.14 -4.72
CA LEU A 80 2.89 13.92 -5.13
C LEU A 80 2.90 15.26 -4.40
N GLN A 81 1.76 15.95 -4.30
CA GLN A 81 1.65 17.21 -3.57
C GLN A 81 1.90 17.01 -2.06
N ARG A 82 1.29 16.00 -1.44
CA ARG A 82 1.50 15.66 -0.03
C ARG A 82 2.97 15.40 0.27
N ASP A 83 3.64 14.66 -0.62
CA ASP A 83 5.03 14.22 -0.44
C ASP A 83 6.06 15.23 -0.97
N ARG A 84 5.62 16.45 -1.29
CA ARG A 84 6.47 17.53 -1.79
C ARG A 84 7.28 17.15 -3.03
N HIS A 85 6.63 16.40 -3.92
CA HIS A 85 7.21 15.85 -5.15
C HIS A 85 8.53 15.11 -4.92
N ARG A 86 8.69 14.47 -3.75
CA ARG A 86 9.86 13.67 -3.39
C ARG A 86 9.45 12.24 -3.05
N CYS A 87 10.29 11.29 -3.42
CA CYS A 87 10.16 9.93 -2.93
C CYS A 87 10.24 9.93 -1.39
N VAL A 88 9.28 9.29 -0.73
CA VAL A 88 9.22 9.30 0.75
C VAL A 88 10.41 8.59 1.41
N ILE A 89 11.06 7.68 0.69
CA ILE A 89 12.22 6.91 1.16
C ILE A 89 13.53 7.61 0.78
N SER A 90 13.83 7.76 -0.51
CA SER A 90 15.13 8.29 -0.97
C SER A 90 15.22 9.81 -0.91
N ARG A 91 14.08 10.51 -0.84
CA ARG A 91 13.94 11.97 -1.02
C ARG A 91 14.33 12.48 -2.41
N THR A 92 14.58 11.59 -3.38
CA THR A 92 14.77 11.94 -4.79
C THR A 92 13.58 12.77 -5.28
N PHE A 93 13.87 13.90 -5.93
CA PHE A 93 12.86 14.81 -6.45
C PHE A 93 12.35 14.35 -7.83
N ASP A 94 11.08 14.67 -8.12
CA ASP A 94 10.41 14.28 -9.35
C ASP A 94 11.05 14.94 -10.59
N LEU A 95 11.37 14.11 -11.59
CA LEU A 95 12.03 14.54 -12.81
C LEU A 95 11.18 15.51 -13.65
N ASP A 96 9.88 15.23 -13.80
CA ASP A 96 9.00 16.08 -14.61
C ASP A 96 8.88 17.47 -13.98
N GLN A 97 8.75 17.50 -12.66
CA GLN A 97 8.74 18.71 -11.84
C GLN A 97 10.05 19.51 -11.92
N ALA A 98 11.20 18.84 -11.97
CA ALA A 98 12.50 19.51 -12.17
C ALA A 98 12.59 20.11 -13.59
N ILE A 99 12.18 19.36 -14.62
CA ILE A 99 12.15 19.83 -16.01
C ILE A 99 11.23 21.05 -16.14
N GLU A 100 10.05 21.03 -15.52
CA GLU A 100 9.12 22.17 -15.56
C GLU A 100 9.71 23.41 -14.89
N ARG A 101 10.30 23.25 -13.69
CA ARG A 101 10.88 24.38 -12.94
C ARG A 101 12.11 24.98 -13.64
N SER A 102 12.95 24.15 -14.28
CA SER A 102 14.15 24.65 -15.00
C SER A 102 13.82 25.52 -16.22
N LYS A 103 12.61 25.40 -16.78
CA LYS A 103 12.13 26.24 -17.89
C LYS A 103 11.61 27.60 -17.44
N LYS A 104 11.36 27.80 -16.14
CA LYS A 104 10.82 29.06 -15.61
C LYS A 104 11.95 30.08 -15.49
N PRO A 105 11.75 31.34 -15.93
CA PRO A 105 12.78 32.38 -15.80
C PRO A 105 13.06 32.71 -14.32
N GLY A 106 14.30 33.10 -14.00
CA GLY A 106 14.73 33.48 -12.63
C GLY A 106 15.28 32.32 -11.80
N ASP A 107 15.54 32.56 -10.50
CA ASP A 107 16.01 31.55 -9.53
C ASP A 107 14.86 30.69 -8.97
N ASN A 108 14.11 30.08 -9.90
CA ASN A 108 12.93 29.27 -9.59
C ASN A 108 13.24 27.76 -9.58
N PHE A 109 14.51 27.37 -9.71
CA PHE A 109 14.94 25.97 -9.70
C PHE A 109 15.11 25.46 -8.26
N ARG A 110 13.99 25.48 -7.52
CA ARG A 110 13.90 25.13 -6.11
C ARG A 110 12.79 24.10 -5.86
N ASP A 111 12.94 23.27 -4.84
CA ASP A 111 11.92 22.32 -4.41
C ASP A 111 10.74 23.02 -3.71
N ASP A 112 9.76 22.24 -3.26
CA ASP A 112 8.56 22.77 -2.59
C ASP A 112 8.84 23.42 -1.23
N ASP A 113 10.02 23.15 -0.64
CA ASP A 113 10.50 23.76 0.59
C ASP A 113 11.43 24.97 0.33
N GLY A 114 11.62 25.35 -0.94
CA GLY A 114 12.46 26.46 -1.35
C GLY A 114 13.96 26.16 -1.42
N GLN A 115 14.37 24.89 -1.28
CA GLN A 115 15.77 24.47 -1.37
C GLN A 115 16.20 24.37 -2.83
N ALA A 116 17.45 24.75 -3.13
CA ALA A 116 17.96 24.70 -4.51
C ALA A 116 18.08 23.25 -5.00
N LEU A 117 17.56 22.97 -6.20
CA LEU A 117 17.62 21.65 -6.83
C LEU A 117 18.95 21.41 -7.58
N ALA A 118 19.82 22.42 -7.65
CA ALA A 118 21.09 22.33 -8.36
C ALA A 118 22.01 21.28 -7.73
N GLY A 119 22.46 20.31 -8.52
CA GLY A 119 23.34 19.22 -8.07
C GLY A 119 22.61 18.02 -7.45
N GLU A 120 21.28 18.05 -7.34
CA GLU A 120 20.50 16.88 -6.97
C GLU A 120 20.31 15.91 -8.15
N SER A 121 20.02 14.65 -7.83
CA SER A 121 19.53 13.65 -8.77
C SER A 121 18.01 13.66 -8.84
N PHE A 122 17.45 13.48 -10.03
CA PHE A 122 16.00 13.39 -10.27
C PHE A 122 15.62 12.01 -10.81
N ASP A 123 14.40 11.57 -10.51
CA ASP A 123 13.85 10.32 -11.03
C ASP A 123 12.33 10.41 -11.19
N SER A 124 11.75 9.53 -11.99
CA SER A 124 10.30 9.41 -12.11
C SER A 124 9.72 8.83 -10.82
N LEU A 125 8.72 9.52 -10.27
CA LEU A 125 8.00 9.04 -9.09
C LEU A 125 6.75 8.26 -9.49
N GLU A 126 6.37 7.28 -8.68
CA GLU A 126 5.17 6.45 -8.79
C GLU A 126 4.41 6.47 -7.47
N VAL A 127 3.14 6.06 -7.50
CA VAL A 127 2.31 6.03 -6.28
C VAL A 127 1.90 4.60 -5.99
N ALA A 128 2.41 4.07 -4.88
CA ALA A 128 2.20 2.70 -4.43
C ALA A 128 1.12 2.65 -3.36
N HIS A 129 0.03 1.91 -3.59
CA HIS A 129 -0.92 1.62 -2.51
C HIS A 129 -0.25 0.76 -1.42
N ILE A 130 -0.52 1.07 -0.16
CA ILE A 130 -0.08 0.29 1.00
C ILE A 130 -0.94 -0.97 1.13
N LEU A 131 -2.26 -0.80 1.15
CA LEU A 131 -3.23 -1.87 1.05
C LEU A 131 -3.85 -1.88 -0.37
N PRO A 132 -3.61 -2.92 -1.19
CA PRO A 132 -3.98 -2.96 -2.59
C PRO A 132 -5.49 -3.19 -2.79
N HIS A 133 -6.02 -2.64 -3.89
CA HIS A 133 -7.43 -2.73 -4.26
C HIS A 133 -8.01 -4.13 -4.37
N SER A 134 -7.24 -5.09 -4.87
CA SER A 134 -7.72 -6.45 -5.10
C SER A 134 -8.11 -7.19 -3.82
N LEU A 135 -7.68 -6.70 -2.65
CA LEU A 135 -8.18 -7.19 -1.36
C LEU A 135 -9.61 -6.74 -1.04
N PHE A 136 -10.18 -5.76 -1.76
CA PHE A 136 -11.45 -5.13 -1.41
C PHE A 136 -12.43 -4.99 -2.57
N LYS A 137 -12.06 -5.38 -3.79
CA LYS A 137 -12.92 -5.26 -4.98
C LYS A 137 -14.19 -6.12 -4.81
N THR A 138 -15.36 -5.50 -4.88
CA THR A 138 -16.66 -6.19 -4.93
C THR A 138 -16.99 -6.61 -6.36
N ASN A 139 -17.71 -7.72 -6.54
CA ASN A 139 -18.08 -8.31 -7.84
C ASN A 139 -18.90 -7.40 -8.77
N SER A 140 -19.29 -6.20 -8.34
CA SER A 140 -19.99 -5.21 -9.17
C SER A 140 -19.11 -4.60 -10.28
N ASP A 141 -17.78 -4.65 -10.14
CA ASP A 141 -16.84 -3.97 -11.05
C ASP A 141 -16.09 -4.98 -11.95
N SER A 142 -16.73 -6.11 -12.25
CA SER A 142 -16.18 -7.20 -13.05
C SER A 142 -16.23 -6.87 -14.55
N GLU A 143 -15.25 -6.11 -15.02
CA GLU A 143 -14.53 -6.54 -16.21
C GLU A 143 -13.04 -6.69 -15.87
N LEU A 144 -12.53 -7.90 -16.08
CA LEU A 144 -11.12 -8.26 -16.23
C LEU A 144 -10.17 -8.06 -15.04
N VAL A 145 -10.30 -8.86 -13.98
CA VAL A 145 -9.09 -9.47 -13.37
C VAL A 145 -9.40 -10.90 -12.91
N ARG A 146 -9.44 -11.83 -13.87
CA ARG A 146 -9.42 -13.26 -13.58
C ARG A 146 -8.05 -13.57 -12.98
N PHE A 147 -7.98 -13.84 -11.67
CA PHE A 147 -6.81 -14.54 -11.15
C PHE A 147 -6.69 -15.85 -11.93
N PRO A 148 -5.57 -16.14 -12.64
CA PRO A 148 -5.40 -17.45 -13.22
C PRO A 148 -5.42 -18.43 -12.06
N SER A 149 -6.38 -19.36 -12.09
CA SER A 149 -6.62 -20.42 -11.12
C SER A 149 -5.49 -21.47 -11.11
N LEU A 150 -4.23 -21.03 -11.07
CA LEU A 150 -3.06 -21.91 -11.05
C LEU A 150 -2.56 -22.20 -9.63
N PHE A 151 -3.46 -22.15 -8.66
CA PHE A 151 -3.28 -22.78 -7.34
C PHE A 151 -4.57 -23.49 -6.92
N LEU A 152 -5.16 -24.25 -7.84
CA LEU A 152 -6.22 -25.22 -7.55
C LEU A 152 -5.59 -26.47 -6.92
N TYR A 153 -5.13 -26.38 -5.68
CA TYR A 153 -5.04 -27.57 -4.85
C TYR A 153 -6.47 -27.89 -4.40
N LYS A 154 -7.17 -28.73 -5.19
CA LYS A 154 -8.47 -29.29 -4.82
C LYS A 154 -8.29 -30.11 -3.54
N VAL A 155 -8.48 -29.50 -2.38
CA VAL A 155 -8.91 -30.24 -1.20
C VAL A 155 -10.42 -30.37 -1.31
N SER A 156 -10.88 -31.62 -1.36
CA SER A 156 -12.27 -32.02 -1.60
C SER A 156 -13.28 -31.33 -0.67
N HIS A 157 -14.39 -30.88 -1.25
CA HIS A 157 -15.67 -30.44 -0.64
C HIS A 157 -15.87 -28.98 -0.18
N TYR A 158 -14.95 -28.04 -0.40
CA TYR A 158 -15.23 -26.61 -0.16
C TYR A 158 -14.76 -25.74 -1.33
N SER A 159 -15.68 -25.05 -2.01
CA SER A 159 -15.34 -24.07 -3.03
C SER A 159 -14.96 -22.75 -2.36
N TYR A 160 -13.66 -22.48 -2.20
CA TYR A 160 -13.18 -21.21 -1.67
C TYR A 160 -13.43 -20.12 -2.70
N SER A 161 -14.35 -19.20 -2.40
CA SER A 161 -14.68 -18.08 -3.29
C SER A 161 -13.76 -16.88 -3.03
N GLN A 162 -13.66 -15.98 -4.00
CA GLN A 162 -12.96 -14.70 -3.82
C GLN A 162 -13.60 -13.83 -2.73
N ASP A 163 -14.90 -14.03 -2.47
CA ASP A 163 -15.62 -13.37 -1.40
C ASP A 163 -15.19 -13.90 -0.01
N ASP A 164 -14.87 -15.20 0.11
CA ASP A 164 -14.34 -15.79 1.35
C ASP A 164 -12.94 -15.28 1.67
N SER A 165 -12.06 -15.18 0.66
CA SER A 165 -10.71 -14.57 0.84
C SER A 165 -10.79 -13.11 1.27
N ARG A 166 -11.75 -12.35 0.70
CA ARG A 166 -11.98 -10.94 1.03
C ARG A 166 -12.50 -10.77 2.45
N GLU A 167 -13.48 -11.58 2.84
CA GLU A 167 -14.03 -11.56 4.19
C GLU A 167 -12.96 -11.96 5.22
N ALA A 168 -12.14 -12.96 4.92
CA ALA A 168 -11.00 -13.34 5.75
C ALA A 168 -10.00 -12.19 5.91
N ALA A 169 -9.60 -11.54 4.81
CA ALA A 169 -8.68 -10.39 4.85
C ALA A 169 -9.22 -9.23 5.70
N LEU A 170 -10.52 -8.91 5.58
CA LEU A 170 -11.17 -7.89 6.40
C LEU A 170 -11.22 -8.25 7.88
N LYS A 171 -11.53 -9.51 8.22
CA LYS A 171 -11.51 -10.00 9.61
C LYS A 171 -10.12 -9.91 10.21
N ILE A 172 -9.10 -10.33 9.46
CA ILE A 172 -7.70 -10.27 9.88
C ILE A 172 -7.26 -8.82 10.09
N LEU A 173 -7.61 -7.91 9.18
CA LEU A 173 -7.30 -6.49 9.32
C LEU A 173 -7.97 -5.87 10.55
N ASN A 174 -9.25 -6.15 10.79
CA ASN A 174 -9.94 -5.65 11.99
C ASN A 174 -9.41 -6.25 13.29
N MET A 175 -8.82 -7.45 13.24
CA MET A 175 -8.11 -8.03 14.38
C MET A 175 -6.79 -7.29 14.65
N LEU A 176 -6.07 -6.89 13.61
CA LEU A 176 -4.79 -6.17 13.74
C LEU A 176 -4.99 -4.70 14.12
N ASP A 177 -5.98 -4.04 13.53
CA ASP A 177 -6.32 -2.64 13.77
C ASP A 177 -7.84 -2.46 13.64
N ASN A 178 -8.52 -2.33 14.78
CA ASN A 178 -9.97 -2.26 14.82
C ASN A 178 -10.46 -0.96 14.15
N GLY A 179 -11.31 -1.11 13.13
CA GLY A 179 -11.89 0.01 12.39
C GLY A 179 -11.10 0.40 11.13
N ILE A 180 -9.96 -0.24 10.85
CA ILE A 180 -9.18 -0.01 9.63
C ILE A 180 -10.02 -0.26 8.37
N ALA A 181 -10.99 -1.18 8.44
CA ALA A 181 -11.89 -1.49 7.34
C ALA A 181 -12.68 -0.25 6.87
N HIS A 182 -13.03 0.68 7.75
CA HIS A 182 -13.73 1.91 7.36
C HIS A 182 -12.84 2.91 6.63
N LEU A 183 -11.52 2.86 6.86
CA LEU A 183 -10.54 3.76 6.25
C LEU A 183 -10.14 3.33 4.84
N ILE A 184 -10.54 2.14 4.40
CA ILE A 184 -10.10 1.54 3.13
C ILE A 184 -11.27 0.94 2.32
N GLN A 185 -12.51 1.25 2.69
CA GLN A 185 -13.69 0.81 1.96
C GLN A 185 -14.11 1.83 0.88
N GLY A 186 -14.54 1.31 -0.28
CA GLY A 186 -15.14 2.10 -1.35
C GLY A 186 -14.24 3.24 -1.83
N PRO A 187 -14.66 4.52 -1.74
CA PRO A 187 -13.84 5.64 -2.17
C PRO A 187 -12.56 5.84 -1.34
N GLU A 188 -12.54 5.38 -0.09
CA GLU A 188 -11.46 5.69 0.86
C GLU A 188 -10.16 4.92 0.58
N ILE A 189 -10.21 3.85 -0.20
CA ILE A 189 -9.01 3.11 -0.62
C ILE A 189 -8.09 3.93 -1.54
N ASP A 190 -8.65 4.87 -2.30
CA ASP A 190 -7.95 5.80 -3.19
C ASP A 190 -7.67 7.14 -2.50
N ARG A 191 -7.28 7.08 -1.23
CA ARG A 191 -6.84 8.26 -0.48
C ARG A 191 -5.33 8.22 -0.31
N PRO A 192 -4.66 9.40 -0.27
CA PRO A 192 -3.23 9.46 0.02
C PRO A 192 -2.83 8.72 1.29
N ARG A 193 -3.71 8.65 2.31
CA ARG A 193 -3.48 7.87 3.54
C ARG A 193 -3.05 6.42 3.28
N ASN A 194 -3.57 5.79 2.21
CA ASN A 194 -3.28 4.42 1.83
C ASN A 194 -2.26 4.33 0.68
N ALA A 195 -1.47 5.36 0.42
CA ALA A 195 -0.53 5.37 -0.70
C ALA A 195 0.78 6.13 -0.40
N LEU A 196 1.85 5.72 -1.06
CA LEU A 196 3.21 6.25 -0.89
C LEU A 196 3.79 6.69 -2.24
N THR A 197 4.48 7.84 -2.25
CA THR A 197 5.26 8.28 -3.42
C THR A 197 6.65 7.65 -3.40
N LEU A 198 6.97 6.85 -4.43
CA LEU A 198 8.22 6.08 -4.51
C LEU A 198 8.86 6.22 -5.89
N THR A 199 10.19 6.17 -5.98
CA THR A 199 10.85 5.90 -7.28
C THR A 199 10.53 4.48 -7.74
N TYR A 200 10.55 4.20 -9.05
CA TYR A 200 10.22 2.90 -9.63
C TYR A 200 10.86 1.70 -8.91
N ASN A 201 12.18 1.72 -8.71
CA ASN A 201 12.89 0.59 -8.07
C ASN A 201 12.43 0.36 -6.61
N LEU A 202 12.21 1.43 -5.86
CA LEU A 202 11.72 1.34 -4.48
C LEU A 202 10.26 0.89 -4.43
N HIS A 203 9.43 1.27 -5.42
CA HIS A 203 8.08 0.77 -5.57
C HIS A 203 8.06 -0.74 -5.81
N LEU A 204 8.90 -1.25 -6.72
CA LEU A 204 9.02 -2.69 -6.95
C LEU A 204 9.41 -3.44 -5.67
N LEU A 205 10.45 -2.97 -4.98
CA LEU A 205 10.94 -3.60 -3.76
C LEU A 205 9.92 -3.53 -2.61
N PHE A 206 9.19 -2.43 -2.49
CA PHE A 206 8.08 -2.30 -1.55
C PHE A 206 6.97 -3.30 -1.87
N GLY A 207 6.55 -3.37 -3.14
CA GLY A 207 5.54 -4.33 -3.59
C GLY A 207 5.97 -5.79 -3.43
N ASP A 208 7.27 -6.07 -3.43
CA ASP A 208 7.86 -7.40 -3.20
C ASP A 208 8.09 -7.76 -1.73
N PHE A 209 7.69 -6.88 -0.81
CA PHE A 209 7.87 -7.07 0.65
C PHE A 209 9.34 -7.13 1.05
N GLN A 210 10.22 -6.49 0.27
CA GLN A 210 11.66 -6.38 0.58
C GLN A 210 11.97 -5.15 1.43
N ILE A 211 11.04 -4.20 1.50
CA ILE A 211 11.13 -2.98 2.30
C ILE A 211 9.97 -2.97 3.29
N TYR A 212 10.25 -2.61 4.53
CA TYR A 212 9.25 -2.50 5.60
C TYR A 212 9.52 -1.29 6.48
N SER A 213 8.51 -0.86 7.23
CA SER A 213 8.55 0.35 8.07
C SER A 213 8.21 -0.01 9.51
N GLU A 214 9.05 0.40 10.45
CA GLU A 214 8.82 0.27 11.88
C GLU A 214 8.53 1.65 12.48
N PRO A 215 7.47 1.83 13.28
CA PRO A 215 7.25 3.10 13.96
C PRO A 215 8.40 3.35 14.95
N THR A 216 8.92 4.57 14.98
CA THR A 216 9.97 4.94 15.94
C THR A 216 9.46 5.09 17.37
N GLY A 217 8.16 5.36 17.53
CA GLY A 217 7.51 5.60 18.83
C GLY A 217 7.82 6.95 19.48
N VAL A 218 8.70 7.77 18.88
CA VAL A 218 9.12 9.08 19.41
C VAL A 218 8.31 10.21 18.79
N GLU A 219 8.32 10.30 17.46
CA GLU A 219 7.62 11.34 16.71
C GLU A 219 6.43 10.75 15.95
N PRO A 220 5.30 11.49 15.87
CA PRO A 220 4.15 11.02 15.10
C PRO A 220 4.52 10.84 13.62
N ASN A 221 3.96 9.81 13.00
CA ASN A 221 4.19 9.46 11.58
C ASN A 221 5.67 9.32 11.18
N THR A 222 6.52 8.96 12.14
CA THR A 222 7.96 8.79 11.90
C THR A 222 8.35 7.33 12.00
N TYR A 223 8.93 6.84 10.91
CA TYR A 223 9.22 5.43 10.71
C TYR A 223 10.69 5.21 10.41
N ARG A 224 11.25 4.13 10.96
CA ARG A 224 12.51 3.55 10.51
C ARG A 224 12.19 2.57 9.38
N ILE A 225 12.59 2.96 8.17
CA ILE A 225 12.38 2.18 6.95
C ILE A 225 13.60 1.29 6.75
N ASN A 226 13.37 -0.01 6.62
CA ASN A 226 14.40 -1.02 6.61
C ASN A 226 14.16 -2.03 5.47
N THR A 227 15.11 -2.94 5.26
CA THR A 227 15.04 -3.93 4.19
C THR A 227 15.50 -5.31 4.65
N PHE A 228 14.94 -6.35 4.05
CA PHE A 228 15.43 -7.72 4.19
C PHE A 228 16.62 -8.02 3.26
N LEU A 229 16.95 -7.10 2.35
CA LEU A 229 18.07 -7.26 1.43
C LEU A 229 19.40 -6.92 2.09
N SER A 230 20.47 -7.55 1.59
CA SER A 230 21.83 -7.23 2.00
C SER A 230 22.18 -5.77 1.66
N PRO A 231 22.96 -5.07 2.51
CA PRO A 231 23.48 -3.74 2.20
C PRO A 231 24.31 -3.68 0.90
N LEU A 232 24.83 -4.83 0.43
CA LEU A 232 25.51 -4.91 -0.86
C LEU A 232 24.55 -4.72 -2.04
N THR A 233 23.29 -5.11 -1.87
CA THR A 233 22.22 -5.01 -2.88
C THR A 233 21.50 -3.67 -2.80
N LEU A 234 21.18 -3.19 -1.59
CA LEU A 234 20.49 -1.92 -1.38
C LEU A 234 21.19 -1.10 -0.29
N LYS A 235 22.05 -0.17 -0.73
CA LYS A 235 22.93 0.63 0.15
C LYS A 235 22.22 1.75 0.92
N ASN A 236 21.06 2.19 0.45
CA ASN A 236 20.42 3.42 0.91
C ASN A 236 19.37 3.19 2.01
N LEU A 237 19.39 2.02 2.66
CA LEU A 237 18.55 1.66 3.81
C LEU A 237 19.44 1.04 4.91
N PRO A 238 19.09 1.19 6.20
CA PRO A 238 17.87 1.82 6.72
C PRO A 238 17.92 3.36 6.73
N VAL A 239 16.74 3.99 6.70
CA VAL A 239 16.57 5.45 6.88
C VAL A 239 15.43 5.75 7.83
N THR A 240 15.49 6.89 8.53
CA THR A 240 14.37 7.39 9.34
C THR A 240 13.66 8.49 8.58
N ARG A 241 12.34 8.39 8.46
CA ARG A 241 11.50 9.33 7.70
C ARG A 241 10.22 9.67 8.47
N THR A 242 10.00 10.97 8.61
CA THR A 242 8.68 11.53 8.94
C THR A 242 7.88 11.64 7.65
N LEU A 243 6.74 10.97 7.60
CA LEU A 243 5.83 10.96 6.45
C LEU A 243 4.80 12.07 6.63
N PHE A 244 4.56 12.82 5.55
CA PHE A 244 3.55 13.87 5.56
C PHE A 244 2.16 13.25 5.57
N LEU A 245 1.27 13.85 6.36
CA LEU A 245 -0.15 13.56 6.28
C LEU A 245 -0.80 14.59 5.37
N THR A 246 -1.78 14.19 4.58
CA THR A 246 -2.71 15.14 4.00
C THR A 246 -3.49 15.76 5.17
N GLU A 247 -3.55 17.09 5.26
CA GLU A 247 -4.42 17.74 6.24
C GLU A 247 -5.81 17.13 6.10
N ALA A 248 -6.38 16.70 7.24
CA ALA A 248 -7.74 16.21 7.22
C ALA A 248 -8.60 17.33 6.61
N ARG A 249 -9.32 17.05 5.53
CA ARG A 249 -10.46 17.89 5.19
C ARG A 249 -11.34 17.85 6.43
N VAL A 250 -11.34 18.96 7.17
CA VAL A 250 -12.29 19.19 8.26
C VAL A 250 -13.64 19.14 7.56
N TYR A 251 -14.34 18.03 7.73
CA TYR A 251 -15.75 17.91 7.36
C TYR A 251 -16.59 18.53 8.46
#